data_AF-A0A1E5LFJ2-F1
#
_entry.id   AF-A0A1E5LFJ2-F1
#
_cell.length_a   1.000
_cell.length_b   1.000
_cell.length_c   1.000
_cell.angle_alpha   90.00
_cell.angle_beta   90.00
_cell.angle_gamma   90.00
#
_symmetry.space_group_name_H-M   'P 1'
#
loop_
_entity.id
_entity.type
_entity.pdbx_description
1 polymer ?
#
loop_
_entity_poly.entity_id
_entity_poly.type
_entity_poly.pdbx_seq_one_letter_code
_entity_poly.pdbx_strand_id
1 'polypeptide(L)'
;MRVTISLIIFLSFSLFVSGCEDNYIKPNSAQNTTWLMKLAIENNDYEEFNSLFSDNRKDTISKGKFNELQDIITARSLHSNYELITFDNDKMLLVRLTPLMEDNKVKVEDVLVVPQHIQRFFNKEDFHGKQ
;
A
#
# COMPACT_ATOMS: atom_id res chain seq x y z
N MET A 1 -5.57 -39.90 -42.33
CA MET A 1 -4.23 -39.62 -41.77
C MET A 1 -3.93 -38.13 -41.61
N ARG A 2 -4.24 -37.25 -42.60
CA ARG A 2 -4.02 -35.80 -42.45
C ARG A 2 -4.92 -35.13 -41.40
N VAL A 3 -6.20 -35.51 -41.35
CA VAL A 3 -7.18 -34.94 -40.40
C VAL A 3 -6.86 -35.33 -38.94
N THR A 4 -6.40 -36.57 -38.71
CA THR A 4 -6.03 -37.06 -37.37
C THR A 4 -4.78 -36.37 -36.84
N ILE A 5 -3.80 -36.05 -37.70
CA ILE A 5 -2.60 -35.30 -37.31
C ILE A 5 -2.96 -33.86 -36.95
N SER A 6 -3.83 -33.19 -37.72
CA SER A 6 -4.30 -31.84 -37.39
C SER A 6 -5.07 -31.79 -36.06
N LEU A 7 -5.85 -32.82 -35.74
CA LEU A 7 -6.60 -32.88 -34.48
C LEU A 7 -5.67 -33.06 -33.26
N ILE A 8 -4.61 -33.84 -33.40
CA ILE A 8 -3.59 -34.03 -32.35
C ILE A 8 -2.79 -32.75 -32.12
N ILE A 9 -2.45 -32.01 -33.18
CA ILE A 9 -1.73 -30.71 -33.07
C ILE A 9 -2.61 -29.66 -32.40
N PHE A 10 -3.92 -29.63 -32.70
CA PHE A 10 -4.85 -28.71 -32.05
C PHE A 10 -5.06 -29.06 -30.57
N LEU A 11 -5.13 -30.35 -30.23
CA LEU A 11 -5.27 -30.83 -28.86
C LEU A 11 -3.99 -30.66 -28.02
N SER A 12 -2.80 -30.63 -28.65
CA SER A 12 -1.55 -30.35 -27.95
C SER A 12 -1.35 -28.85 -27.72
N PHE A 13 -1.85 -27.99 -28.60
CA PHE A 13 -1.75 -26.53 -28.45
C PHE A 13 -2.62 -26.00 -27.29
N SER A 14 -3.76 -26.65 -27.00
CA SER A 14 -4.62 -26.28 -25.86
C SER A 14 -4.02 -26.62 -24.49
N LEU A 15 -3.00 -27.48 -24.42
CA LEU A 15 -2.32 -27.85 -23.17
C LEU A 15 -1.23 -26.84 -22.73
N PHE A 16 -0.88 -25.87 -23.59
CA PHE A 16 0.11 -24.82 -23.27
C PHE A 16 -0.49 -23.53 -22.72
N VAL A 17 -1.82 -23.44 -22.55
CA VAL A 17 -2.51 -22.27 -21.99
C VAL A 17 -2.83 -22.47 -20.49
N SER A 18 -2.10 -23.35 -19.80
CA SER A 18 -2.15 -23.42 -18.34
C SER A 18 -1.59 -22.11 -17.76
N GLY A 19 -2.46 -21.40 -17.05
CA GLY A 19 -2.30 -20.00 -16.67
C GLY A 19 -0.99 -19.70 -15.94
N CYS A 20 -0.32 -18.63 -16.39
CA CYS A 20 0.57 -17.89 -15.53
C CYS A 20 -0.26 -17.39 -14.35
N GLU A 21 0.06 -17.84 -13.15
CA GLU A 21 -0.42 -17.21 -11.94
C GLU A 21 0.25 -15.83 -11.88
N ASP A 22 -0.57 -14.79 -11.97
CA ASP A 22 -0.11 -13.41 -12.01
C ASP A 22 0.56 -13.05 -10.67
N ASN A 23 1.90 -13.11 -10.64
CA ASN A 23 2.76 -12.81 -9.48
C ASN A 23 2.82 -11.31 -9.12
N TYR A 24 1.75 -10.55 -9.37
CA TYR A 24 1.72 -9.13 -9.07
C TYR A 24 1.42 -8.90 -7.58
N ILE A 25 2.14 -7.95 -6.97
CA ILE A 25 1.87 -7.48 -5.62
C ILE A 25 0.48 -6.83 -5.60
N LYS A 26 -0.37 -7.25 -4.66
CA LYS A 26 -1.73 -6.72 -4.48
C LYS A 26 -1.82 -5.88 -3.21
N PRO A 27 -2.68 -4.85 -3.14
CA PRO A 27 -2.86 -3.98 -1.96
C PRO A 27 -3.66 -4.68 -0.84
N ASN A 28 -3.25 -5.88 -0.44
CA ASN A 28 -3.93 -6.74 0.54
C ASN A 28 -3.32 -6.69 1.95
N SER A 29 -2.30 -5.86 2.15
CA SER A 29 -1.66 -5.61 3.45
C SER A 29 -1.16 -4.17 3.49
N ALA A 30 -1.00 -3.61 4.69
CA ALA A 30 -0.48 -2.25 4.84
C ALA A 30 0.87 -2.08 4.12
N GLN A 31 1.76 -3.06 4.26
CA GLN A 31 3.06 -3.06 3.61
C GLN A 31 2.95 -3.06 2.08
N ASN A 32 2.12 -3.93 1.50
CA ASN A 32 1.95 -4.01 0.05
C ASN A 32 1.30 -2.74 -0.51
N THR A 33 0.29 -2.19 0.17
CA THR A 33 -0.37 -0.95 -0.24
C THR A 33 0.60 0.24 -0.21
N THR A 34 1.40 0.38 0.85
CA THR A 34 2.43 1.44 0.92
C THR A 34 3.53 1.26 -0.12
N TRP A 35 3.90 0.01 -0.42
CA TRP A 35 4.86 -0.28 -1.49
C TRP A 35 4.31 0.12 -2.86
N LEU A 36 3.08 -0.27 -3.19
CA LEU A 36 2.42 0.10 -4.45
C LEU A 36 2.24 1.61 -4.56
N MET A 37 1.92 2.30 -3.46
CA MET A 37 1.85 3.76 -3.42
C MET A 37 3.21 4.39 -3.78
N LYS A 38 4.30 3.88 -3.20
CA LYS A 38 5.66 4.34 -3.53
C LYS A 38 5.95 4.12 -5.01
N LEU A 39 5.67 2.93 -5.53
CA LEU A 39 5.90 2.57 -6.92
C LEU A 39 5.11 3.45 -7.89
N ALA A 40 3.85 3.77 -7.56
CA ALA A 40 3.01 4.66 -8.35
C ALA A 40 3.61 6.08 -8.43
N ILE A 41 4.13 6.61 -7.31
CA ILE A 41 4.83 7.90 -7.30
C ILE A 41 6.13 7.84 -8.13
N GLU A 42 6.94 6.79 -7.96
CA GLU A 42 8.18 6.59 -8.74
C GLU A 42 7.94 6.52 -10.25
N ASN A 43 6.81 5.93 -10.65
CA ASN A 43 6.42 5.80 -12.05
C ASN A 43 5.59 6.99 -12.58
N ASN A 44 5.37 8.03 -11.77
CA ASN A 44 4.50 9.16 -12.11
C ASN A 44 3.06 8.73 -12.51
N ASP A 45 2.56 7.67 -11.88
CA ASP A 45 1.24 7.11 -12.12
C ASP A 45 0.23 7.61 -11.07
N TYR A 46 -0.36 8.77 -11.35
CA TYR A 46 -1.37 9.38 -10.47
C TYR A 46 -2.63 8.54 -10.33
N GLU A 47 -3.07 7.85 -11.40
CA GLU A 47 -4.30 7.07 -11.37
C GLU A 47 -4.16 5.86 -10.47
N GLU A 48 -3.03 5.14 -10.58
CA GLU A 48 -2.74 4.03 -9.67
C GLU A 48 -2.52 4.52 -8.24
N PHE A 49 -1.84 5.64 -8.03
CA PHE A 49 -1.71 6.23 -6.70
C PHE A 49 -3.09 6.54 -6.08
N ASN A 50 -4.00 7.13 -6.85
CA ASN A 50 -5.34 7.49 -6.42
C ASN A 50 -6.24 6.26 -6.21
N SER A 51 -6.00 5.18 -6.97
CA SER A 51 -6.75 3.91 -6.87
C SER A 51 -6.56 3.22 -5.50
N LEU A 52 -5.42 3.46 -4.84
CA LEU A 52 -5.08 2.89 -3.53
C LEU A 52 -5.83 3.55 -2.36
N PHE A 53 -6.49 4.70 -2.59
CA PHE A 53 -7.30 5.34 -1.57
C PHE A 53 -8.66 4.65 -1.43
N SER A 54 -9.23 4.67 -0.22
CA SER A 54 -10.64 4.30 -0.03
C SER A 54 -11.54 5.21 -0.89
N ASP A 55 -12.68 4.70 -1.34
CA ASP A 55 -13.52 5.41 -2.31
C ASP A 55 -13.91 6.84 -1.86
N ASN A 56 -14.16 7.02 -0.55
CA ASN A 56 -14.49 8.32 0.04
C ASN A 56 -13.29 9.27 0.23
N ARG A 57 -12.08 8.84 -0.16
CA ARG A 57 -10.82 9.57 0.00
C ARG A 57 -10.06 9.71 -1.33
N LYS A 58 -10.58 9.18 -2.42
CA LYS A 58 -10.09 9.48 -3.77
C LYS A 58 -10.04 11.00 -3.98
N ASP A 59 -9.03 11.45 -4.72
CA ASP A 59 -8.77 12.85 -5.05
C ASP A 59 -8.48 13.77 -3.84
N THR A 60 -8.28 13.22 -2.63
CA THR A 60 -7.84 14.01 -1.46
C THR A 60 -6.48 14.68 -1.75
N ILE A 61 -5.63 14.02 -2.53
CA ILE A 61 -4.35 14.55 -2.99
C ILE A 61 -4.51 14.88 -4.47
N SER A 62 -4.47 16.18 -4.79
CA SER A 62 -4.48 16.63 -6.19
C SER A 62 -3.26 16.14 -6.97
N LYS A 63 -3.37 16.05 -8.30
CA LYS A 63 -2.23 15.78 -9.19
C LYS A 63 -1.04 16.74 -9.00
N GLY A 64 -1.30 18.01 -8.69
CA GLY A 64 -0.24 18.98 -8.39
C GLY A 64 0.58 18.57 -7.16
N LYS A 65 -0.09 18.28 -6.04
CA LYS A 65 0.55 17.73 -4.82
C LYS A 65 1.21 16.37 -5.06
N PHE A 66 0.63 15.51 -5.90
CA PHE A 66 1.26 14.23 -6.26
C PHE A 66 2.63 14.44 -6.94
N ASN A 67 2.74 15.43 -7.83
CA ASN A 67 4.02 15.75 -8.47
C ASN A 67 5.07 16.22 -7.44
N GLU A 68 4.65 16.98 -6.42
CA GLU A 68 5.56 17.38 -5.32
C GLU A 68 6.12 16.19 -4.53
N LEU A 69 5.39 15.05 -4.49
CA LEU A 69 5.88 13.84 -3.82
C LEU A 69 7.07 13.20 -4.57
N GLN A 70 7.19 13.42 -5.88
CA GLN A 70 8.30 12.88 -6.67
C GLN A 70 9.64 13.46 -6.25
N ASP A 71 9.64 14.72 -5.80
CA ASP A 71 10.85 15.39 -5.32
C ASP A 71 11.32 14.85 -3.96
N ILE A 72 10.45 14.15 -3.23
CA ILE A 72 10.74 13.57 -1.91
C ILE A 72 11.26 12.14 -2.03
N ILE A 73 10.79 11.38 -3.02
CA ILE A 73 11.16 9.96 -3.15
C ILE A 73 12.61 9.81 -3.58
N THR A 74 13.32 8.94 -2.86
CA THR A 74 14.68 8.52 -3.21
C THR A 74 14.74 7.01 -3.36
N ALA A 75 15.79 6.51 -4.03
CA ALA A 75 15.98 5.09 -4.28
C ALA A 75 16.07 4.23 -2.99
N ARG A 76 16.38 4.84 -1.83
CA ARG A 76 16.45 4.15 -0.54
C ARG A 76 15.33 4.65 0.37
N SER A 77 14.28 3.86 0.52
CA SER A 77 13.24 4.05 1.53
C SER A 77 13.39 3.02 2.66
N LEU A 78 13.19 3.48 3.90
CA LEU A 78 12.98 2.60 5.04
C LEU A 78 11.49 2.61 5.36
N HIS A 79 10.91 1.43 5.47
CA HIS A 79 9.50 1.26 5.86
C HIS A 79 9.45 0.88 7.33
N SER A 80 8.66 1.61 8.11
CA SER A 80 8.44 1.33 9.52
C SER A 80 6.94 1.32 9.78
N ASN A 81 6.48 0.33 10.53
CA ASN A 81 5.09 0.19 10.89
C ASN A 81 4.86 0.89 12.23
N TYR A 82 3.90 1.81 12.25
CA TYR A 82 3.48 2.47 13.48
C TYR A 82 1.99 2.24 13.70
N GLU A 83 1.63 1.91 14.93
CA GLU A 83 0.24 1.84 15.38
C GLU A 83 -0.01 2.95 16.39
N LEU A 84 -1.10 3.71 16.19
CA LEU A 84 -1.54 4.73 17.12
C LEU A 84 -2.65 4.15 18.01
N ILE A 85 -2.41 4.11 19.30
CA ILE A 85 -3.39 3.68 20.30
C ILE A 85 -3.91 4.93 21.02
N THR A 86 -5.21 5.21 20.90
CA THR A 86 -5.89 6.29 21.62
C THR A 86 -6.71 5.71 22.76
N PHE A 87 -6.51 6.24 23.96
CA PHE A 87 -7.22 5.84 25.17
C PHE A 87 -8.40 6.78 25.45
N ASP A 88 -9.38 6.32 26.23
CA ASP A 88 -10.57 7.09 26.62
C ASP A 88 -10.26 8.37 27.43
N ASN A 89 -9.04 8.50 27.95
CA ASN A 89 -8.55 9.70 28.64
C ASN A 89 -7.77 10.66 27.72
N ASP A 90 -7.99 10.54 26.41
CA ASP A 90 -7.36 11.32 25.34
C ASP A 90 -5.82 11.18 25.25
N LYS A 91 -5.22 10.28 26.01
CA LYS A 91 -3.79 9.96 25.85
C LYS A 91 -3.60 9.08 24.62
N MET A 92 -2.47 9.26 23.96
CA MET A 92 -2.10 8.49 22.78
C MET A 92 -0.70 7.87 22.92
N LEU A 93 -0.56 6.65 22.43
CA LEU A 93 0.73 5.97 22.25
C LEU A 93 0.98 5.73 20.78
N LEU A 94 2.21 6.01 20.33
CA LEU A 94 2.71 5.60 19.03
C LEU A 94 3.64 4.39 19.24
N VAL A 95 3.22 3.23 18.74
CA VAL A 95 3.93 1.96 18.91
C VAL A 95 4.62 1.63 17.59
N ARG A 96 5.95 1.47 17.64
CA ARG A 96 6.72 1.00 16.50
C ARG A 96 6.75 -0.53 16.48
N LEU A 97 6.42 -1.11 15.34
CA LEU A 97 6.34 -2.55 15.15
C LEU A 97 7.38 -3.04 14.14
N THR A 98 7.88 -4.25 14.35
CA THR A 98 8.69 -4.92 13.33
C THR A 98 7.87 -5.13 12.05
N PRO A 99 8.50 -5.15 10.86
CA PRO A 99 7.85 -5.72 9.69
C PRO A 99 7.47 -7.19 9.96
N LEU A 100 6.55 -7.74 9.15
CA LEU A 100 6.19 -9.16 9.26
C LEU A 100 7.45 -10.00 8.98
N MET A 101 7.90 -10.75 9.99
CA MET A 101 9.09 -11.60 9.92
C MET A 101 8.72 -12.99 9.41
N GLU A 102 9.72 -13.80 9.05
CA GLU A 102 9.54 -15.20 8.58
C GLU A 102 8.78 -16.10 9.58
N ASP A 103 8.80 -15.75 10.88
CA ASP A 103 8.04 -16.46 11.91
C ASP A 103 6.55 -16.06 11.98
N ASN A 104 6.08 -15.23 11.04
CA ASN A 104 4.74 -14.63 11.01
C ASN A 104 4.36 -13.88 12.29
N LYS A 105 5.36 -13.38 13.04
CA LYS A 105 5.11 -12.59 14.25
C LYS A 105 5.50 -11.14 14.01
N VAL A 106 4.67 -10.27 14.57
CA VAL A 106 4.96 -8.84 14.71
C VAL A 106 5.36 -8.61 16.17
N LYS A 107 6.44 -7.86 16.38
CA LYS A 107 6.96 -7.53 17.71
C LYS A 107 6.98 -6.02 17.89
N VAL A 108 6.87 -5.57 19.13
CA VAL A 108 7.04 -4.16 19.51
C VAL A 108 8.54 -3.85 19.57
N GLU A 109 8.97 -2.83 18.83
CA GLU A 109 10.35 -2.31 18.89
C GLU A 109 10.46 -1.11 19.83
N ASP A 110 9.46 -0.22 19.82
CA ASP A 110 9.49 1.02 20.61
C ASP A 110 8.07 1.51 20.94
N VAL A 111 7.95 2.30 22.01
CA VAL A 111 6.68 2.89 22.47
C VAL A 111 6.93 4.34 22.88
N LEU A 112 6.25 5.26 22.18
CA LEU A 112 6.33 6.69 22.45
C LEU A 112 4.97 7.22 22.95
N VAL A 113 4.98 7.96 24.05
CA VAL A 113 3.81 8.75 24.47
C VAL A 113 3.73 9.98 23.57
N VAL A 114 2.62 10.12 22.84
CA VAL A 114 2.45 11.25 21.91
C VAL A 114 2.23 12.54 22.71
N PRO A 115 3.09 13.56 22.55
CA PRO A 115 2.94 14.83 23.25
C PRO A 115 1.62 15.52 22.89
N GLN A 116 0.99 16.19 23.86
CA GLN A 116 -0.33 16.81 23.69
C GLN A 116 -0.41 17.77 22.48
N HIS A 117 0.65 18.54 22.22
CA HIS A 117 0.68 19.48 21.09
C HIS A 117 0.75 18.79 19.70
N ILE A 118 1.11 17.50 19.67
CA ILE A 118 1.14 16.66 18.46
C ILE A 118 -0.19 15.90 18.29
N GLN A 119 -0.90 15.58 19.37
CA GLN A 119 -2.14 14.79 19.32
C GLN A 119 -3.21 15.39 18.38
N ARG A 120 -3.25 16.72 18.25
CA ARG A 120 -4.14 17.42 17.31
C ARG A 120 -4.00 16.95 15.86
N PHE A 121 -2.81 16.49 15.44
CA PHE A 121 -2.58 15.99 14.08
C PHE A 121 -3.19 14.61 13.80
N PHE A 122 -3.69 13.92 14.82
CA PHE A 122 -4.34 12.61 14.68
C PHE A 122 -5.85 12.67 14.91
N ASN A 123 -6.35 13.77 15.47
CA ASN A 123 -7.77 13.97 15.69
C ASN A 123 -8.48 14.26 14.37
N LYS A 124 -9.50 13.45 14.05
CA LYS A 124 -10.26 13.54 12.78
C LYS A 124 -10.92 14.90 12.56
N GLU A 125 -11.22 15.65 13.61
CA GLU A 125 -11.96 16.91 13.52
C GLU A 125 -11.19 18.02 12.76
N ASP A 126 -9.86 17.96 12.74
CA ASP A 126 -9.03 19.00 12.11
C ASP A 126 -8.72 18.74 10.63
N PHE A 127 -9.09 17.58 10.07
CA PHE A 127 -8.88 17.25 8.65
C PHE A 127 -10.02 17.62 7.71
N HIS A 128 -11.09 18.23 8.23
CA HIS A 128 -12.09 18.89 7.38
C HIS A 128 -11.49 20.18 6.82
N GLY A 129 -10.75 20.03 5.72
CA GLY A 129 -10.55 21.12 4.78
C GLY A 129 -11.89 21.75 4.48
N LYS A 130 -12.00 23.05 4.78
CA LYS A 130 -13.15 23.88 4.41
C LYS A 130 -13.49 23.60 2.94
N GLN A 131 -14.73 23.16 2.72
CA GLN A 131 -15.37 23.20 1.40
C GLN A 131 -15.51 24.65 0.94
#